data_AF-V6HAW9-F1
#
_entry.id   AF-V6HAW9-F1
#
_cell.length_a   1.000
_cell.length_b   1.000
_cell.length_c   1.000
_cell.angle_alpha   90.00
_cell.angle_beta   90.00
_cell.angle_gamma   90.00
#
_symmetry.space_group_name_H-M   'P 1'
#
loop_
_entity.id
_entity.type
_entity.pdbx_description
1 polymer ?
#
loop_
_entity_poly.entity_id
_entity_poly.type
_entity_poly.pdbx_seq_one_letter_code
_entity_poly.pdbx_strand_id
1 'polypeptide(L)'
;MKRLVILFLPLALFTNCYVIDKIGLTIPEKVKGDEAKNRIVTSAVIGASVNPNSSSIIALVSYQLANVDESKYYNKADVDDCANRALLINLSSLKIGGFDCNLAADKIIIPYVY
;
A
#
# COMPACT_ATOMS: atom_id res chain seq x y z
N MET A 1 3.14 -42.20 -19.03
CA MET A 1 2.90 -40.97 -19.81
C MET A 1 2.02 -39.95 -19.08
N LYS A 2 0.89 -40.32 -18.46
CA LYS A 2 0.02 -39.37 -17.70
C LYS A 2 0.70 -38.67 -16.52
N ARG A 3 1.66 -39.33 -15.84
CA ARG A 3 2.42 -38.75 -14.71
C ARG A 3 3.37 -37.61 -15.10
N LEU A 4 3.87 -37.59 -16.34
CA LEU A 4 4.74 -36.51 -16.83
C LEU A 4 3.94 -35.23 -17.10
N VAL A 5 2.70 -35.36 -17.60
CA VAL A 5 1.84 -34.20 -17.89
C VAL A 5 1.50 -33.39 -16.62
N ILE A 6 1.30 -34.07 -15.49
CA ILE A 6 1.02 -33.42 -14.20
C ILE A 6 2.28 -32.70 -13.67
N LEU A 7 3.47 -33.22 -13.95
CA LEU A 7 4.75 -32.63 -13.54
C LEU A 7 5.14 -31.39 -14.37
N PHE A 8 4.78 -31.37 -15.66
CA PHE A 8 5.09 -30.26 -16.58
C PHE A 8 4.04 -29.12 -16.55
N LEU A 9 2.84 -29.37 -16.02
CA LEU A 9 1.78 -28.36 -15.90
C LEU A 9 2.17 -27.15 -15.02
N PRO A 10 2.77 -27.30 -13.82
CA PRO A 10 3.19 -26.13 -13.05
C PRO A 10 4.32 -25.33 -13.74
N LEU A 11 5.27 -25.99 -14.41
CA LEU A 11 6.32 -25.29 -15.16
C LEU A 11 5.78 -24.44 -16.32
N ALA A 12 4.72 -24.90 -16.99
CA ALA A 12 4.07 -24.13 -18.06
C ALA A 12 3.26 -22.92 -17.55
N LEU A 13 2.82 -22.96 -16.28
CA LEU A 13 2.10 -21.83 -15.66
C LEU A 13 3.07 -20.70 -15.24
N PHE A 14 4.28 -21.02 -14.80
CA PHE A 14 5.28 -20.02 -14.40
C PHE A 14 5.95 -19.28 -15.58
N THR A 15 5.91 -19.81 -16.80
CA THR A 15 6.50 -19.13 -17.98
C THR A 15 5.62 -18.03 -18.55
N ASN A 16 4.34 -17.97 -18.16
CA ASN A 16 3.41 -16.92 -18.56
C ASN A 16 3.04 -16.05 -17.36
N CYS A 17 3.99 -15.21 -16.93
CA CYS A 17 3.72 -14.16 -15.94
C CYS A 17 2.49 -13.32 -16.35
N TYR A 18 2.27 -13.11 -17.66
CA TYR A 18 1.09 -12.42 -18.18
C TYR A 18 -0.25 -13.11 -17.83
N VAL A 19 -0.28 -14.44 -17.84
CA VAL A 19 -1.49 -15.19 -17.45
C VAL A 19 -1.67 -15.10 -15.94
N ILE A 20 -0.60 -15.22 -15.15
CA ILE A 20 -0.63 -15.05 -13.69
C ILE A 20 -1.08 -13.64 -13.27
N ASP A 21 -0.64 -12.62 -14.00
CA ASP A 21 -0.98 -11.21 -13.75
C ASP A 21 -2.46 -10.92 -14.10
N LYS A 22 -2.97 -11.53 -15.18
CA LYS A 22 -4.39 -11.44 -15.58
C LYS A 22 -5.36 -12.17 -14.65
N ILE A 23 -4.94 -13.31 -14.09
CA ILE A 23 -5.78 -14.10 -13.16
C ILE A 23 -5.68 -13.59 -11.71
N GLY A 24 -4.87 -12.56 -11.43
CA GLY A 24 -4.74 -11.96 -10.10
C GLY A 24 -4.20 -12.94 -9.05
N LEU A 25 -3.43 -13.95 -9.47
CA LEU A 25 -2.79 -14.93 -8.58
C LEU A 25 -1.48 -14.40 -7.98
N THR A 26 -1.19 -13.11 -8.16
CA THR A 26 -0.08 -12.43 -7.50
C THR A 26 -0.36 -12.36 -6.00
N ILE A 27 0.57 -12.91 -5.21
CA ILE A 27 0.57 -12.72 -3.77
C ILE A 27 0.62 -11.19 -3.54
N PRO A 28 -0.30 -10.61 -2.76
CA PRO A 28 -0.37 -9.17 -2.58
C PRO A 28 0.94 -8.67 -1.97
N GLU A 29 1.63 -7.79 -2.68
CA GLU A 29 2.88 -7.18 -2.23
C GLU A 29 2.68 -6.55 -0.85
N LYS A 30 3.67 -6.74 0.03
CA LYS A 30 3.64 -6.24 1.40
C LYS A 30 4.67 -5.13 1.58
N VAL A 31 4.27 -4.11 2.33
CA VAL A 31 5.12 -2.96 2.68
C VAL A 31 5.29 -2.94 4.19
N LYS A 32 6.53 -2.74 4.64
CA LYS A 32 6.83 -2.61 6.07
C LYS A 32 6.30 -1.26 6.58
N GLY A 33 5.91 -1.19 7.85
CA GLY A 33 5.24 -0.02 8.42
C GLY A 33 6.07 1.27 8.37
N ASP A 34 7.39 1.19 8.47
CA ASP A 34 8.30 2.34 8.30
C ASP A 34 8.23 2.91 6.86
N GLU A 35 8.21 2.03 5.85
CA GLU A 35 8.03 2.41 4.46
C GLU A 35 6.60 2.92 4.21
N ALA A 36 5.58 2.28 4.78
CA ALA A 36 4.19 2.72 4.68
C ALA A 36 4.00 4.14 5.26
N LYS A 37 4.60 4.40 6.43
CA LYS A 37 4.66 5.74 7.03
C LYS A 37 5.29 6.74 6.08
N ASN A 38 6.46 6.42 5.54
CA ASN A 38 7.17 7.35 4.64
C ASN A 38 6.36 7.68 3.40
N ARG A 39 5.71 6.69 2.77
CA ARG A 39 4.85 6.91 1.60
C ARG A 39 3.68 7.84 1.93
N ILE A 40 2.95 7.57 3.02
CA ILE A 40 1.76 8.33 3.42
C ILE A 40 2.15 9.77 3.80
N VAL A 41 3.18 9.96 4.64
CA VAL A 41 3.64 11.29 5.06
C VAL A 41 4.16 12.08 3.87
N THR A 42 4.93 11.45 2.98
CA THR A 42 5.45 12.12 1.78
C THR A 42 4.32 12.65 0.91
N SER A 43 3.32 11.82 0.59
CA SER A 43 2.17 12.26 -0.18
C SER A 43 1.38 13.37 0.52
N ALA A 44 1.20 13.27 1.83
CA ALA A 44 0.53 14.31 2.62
C ALA A 44 1.27 15.65 2.58
N VAL A 45 2.60 15.64 2.68
CA VAL A 45 3.44 16.84 2.64
C VAL A 45 3.45 17.45 1.23
N ILE A 46 3.49 16.64 0.19
CA ILE A 46 3.33 17.11 -1.19
C ILE A 46 1.95 17.76 -1.36
N GLY A 47 0.91 17.14 -0.82
CA GLY A 47 -0.45 17.69 -0.82
C GLY A 47 -0.58 19.01 -0.07
N ALA A 48 0.15 19.15 1.04
CA ALA A 48 0.25 20.39 1.80
C ALA A 48 0.95 21.51 1.01
N SER A 49 2.06 21.18 0.34
CA SER A 49 2.93 22.18 -0.30
C SER A 49 2.27 22.84 -1.52
N VAL A 50 1.34 22.16 -2.18
CA VAL A 50 0.57 22.73 -3.30
C VAL A 50 -0.55 23.67 -2.86
N ASN A 51 -0.89 23.71 -1.56
CA ASN A 51 -1.91 24.62 -1.03
C ASN A 51 -1.24 25.76 -0.23
N PRO A 52 -1.21 27.00 -0.77
CA PRO A 52 -0.48 28.13 -0.17
C PRO A 52 -1.02 28.58 1.20
N ASN A 53 -2.21 28.08 1.60
CA ASN A 53 -2.83 28.39 2.89
C ASN A 53 -2.70 27.25 3.93
N SER A 54 -2.06 26.13 3.59
CA SER A 54 -2.04 24.95 4.46
C SER A 54 -0.75 24.85 5.28
N SER A 55 -0.75 25.48 6.46
CA SER A 55 0.22 25.19 7.53
C SER A 55 -0.19 23.89 8.23
N SER A 56 -0.01 22.74 7.57
CA SER A 56 -0.65 21.52 8.01
C SER A 56 0.30 20.55 8.67
N ILE A 57 0.49 20.76 9.98
CA ILE A 57 1.06 19.77 10.90
C ILE A 57 0.38 18.40 10.74
N ILE A 58 -0.89 18.38 10.32
CA ILE A 58 -1.69 17.20 9.99
C ILE A 58 -0.99 16.29 8.96
N ALA A 59 -0.26 16.85 7.99
CA ALA A 59 0.46 16.05 6.99
C ALA A 59 1.55 15.18 7.63
N LEU A 60 2.25 15.69 8.65
CA LEU A 60 3.32 14.98 9.34
C LEU A 60 2.80 13.85 10.23
N VAL A 61 1.56 13.97 10.72
CA VAL A 61 0.90 12.96 11.57
C VAL A 61 -0.08 12.06 10.81
N SER A 62 -0.14 12.20 9.48
CA SER A 62 -1.01 11.40 8.59
C SER A 62 -0.86 9.88 8.79
N TYR A 63 0.35 9.38 9.05
CA TYR A 63 0.59 7.97 9.35
C TYR A 63 -0.10 7.50 10.65
N GLN A 64 -0.18 8.37 11.67
CA GLN A 64 -0.87 8.06 12.94
C GLN A 64 -2.38 8.03 12.72
N LEU A 65 -2.89 8.95 11.90
CA LEU A 65 -4.30 8.93 11.49
C LEU A 65 -4.64 7.68 10.69
N ALA A 66 -3.68 7.17 9.91
CA ALA A 66 -3.78 5.93 9.15
C ALA A 66 -3.59 4.65 9.99
N ASN A 67 -3.37 4.78 11.31
CA ASN A 67 -3.11 3.66 12.23
C ASN A 67 -1.89 2.79 11.82
N VAL A 68 -0.85 3.45 11.28
CA VAL A 68 0.39 2.78 10.89
C VAL A 68 1.27 2.51 12.12
N ASP A 69 1.69 1.26 12.24
CA ASP A 69 2.66 0.75 13.20
C ASP A 69 3.91 0.33 12.41
N GLU A 70 5.03 1.01 12.67
CA GLU A 70 6.28 0.82 11.95
C GLU A 70 6.85 -0.61 12.05
N SER A 71 6.43 -1.36 13.08
CA SER A 71 6.85 -2.74 13.31
C SER A 71 6.08 -3.79 12.49
N LYS A 72 4.99 -3.40 11.84
CA LYS A 72 4.06 -4.32 11.14
C LYS A 72 4.19 -4.24 9.63
N TYR A 73 3.47 -5.13 8.94
CA TYR A 73 3.38 -5.17 7.49
C TYR A 73 1.96 -4.91 7.02
N TYR A 74 1.84 -4.28 5.87
CA TYR A 74 0.58 -3.85 5.27
C TYR A 74 0.53 -4.25 3.80
N ASN A 75 -0.67 -4.46 3.28
CA ASN A 75 -0.86 -4.63 1.84
C ASN A 75 -0.45 -3.34 1.11
N LYS A 76 0.42 -3.47 0.12
CA LYS A 76 0.91 -2.35 -0.68
C LYS A 76 -0.24 -1.57 -1.33
N ALA A 77 -1.25 -2.27 -1.84
CA ALA A 77 -2.39 -1.62 -2.50
C ALA A 77 -3.14 -0.70 -1.51
N ASP A 78 -3.34 -1.16 -0.28
CA ASP A 78 -4.01 -0.36 0.76
C ASP A 78 -3.15 0.84 1.17
N VAL A 79 -1.82 0.65 1.30
CA VAL A 79 -0.88 1.74 1.60
C VAL A 79 -0.85 2.79 0.49
N ASP A 80 -0.79 2.37 -0.77
CA ASP A 80 -0.74 3.26 -1.93
C ASP A 80 -2.06 4.05 -2.07
N ASP A 81 -3.20 3.40 -1.86
CA ASP A 81 -4.51 4.04 -1.83
C ASP A 81 -4.62 5.06 -0.67
N CYS A 82 -4.04 4.71 0.48
CA CYS A 82 -3.95 5.61 1.61
C CYS A 82 -3.08 6.84 1.36
N ALA A 83 -1.93 6.64 0.70
CA ALA A 83 -1.03 7.72 0.31
C ALA A 83 -1.70 8.67 -0.70
N ASN A 84 -2.49 8.13 -1.63
CA ASN A 84 -3.28 8.94 -2.58
C ASN A 84 -4.33 9.80 -1.87
N ARG A 85 -5.01 9.26 -0.86
CA ARG A 85 -5.93 10.05 -0.01
C ARG A 85 -5.20 11.09 0.81
N ALA A 86 -4.00 10.77 1.29
CA ALA A 86 -3.16 11.69 2.07
C ALA A 86 -2.80 12.96 1.29
N LEU A 87 -2.66 12.86 -0.05
CA LEU A 87 -2.43 14.02 -0.92
C LEU A 87 -3.49 15.12 -0.76
N LEU A 88 -4.72 14.76 -0.38
CA LEU A 88 -5.85 15.69 -0.26
C LEU A 88 -6.15 16.09 1.18
N ILE A 89 -5.32 15.68 2.15
CA ILE A 89 -5.58 15.86 3.59
C ILE A 89 -5.71 17.33 4.03
N ASN A 90 -5.21 18.25 3.20
CA ASN A 90 -5.14 19.68 3.48
C ASN A 90 -6.06 20.54 2.64
N LEU A 91 -6.90 19.91 1.82
CA LEU A 91 -7.86 20.63 1.02
C LEU A 91 -9.05 21.01 1.92
N SER A 92 -9.15 22.28 2.30
CA SER A 92 -10.13 22.83 3.25
C SER A 92 -11.61 22.60 2.89
N SER A 93 -11.91 22.19 1.64
CA SER A 93 -13.24 21.75 1.20
C SER A 93 -13.58 20.31 1.62
N LEU A 94 -12.57 19.52 1.98
CA LEU A 94 -12.68 18.25 2.68
C LEU A 94 -12.37 18.57 4.14
N LYS A 95 -13.40 18.61 5.00
CA LYS A 95 -13.26 18.78 6.45
C LYS A 95 -12.11 17.91 6.97
N ILE A 96 -11.58 18.23 8.14
CA ILE A 96 -10.62 17.45 8.96
C ILE A 96 -11.13 16.01 9.30
N GLY A 97 -12.13 15.48 8.58
CA GLY A 97 -12.56 14.08 8.52
C GLY A 97 -12.56 13.46 7.11
N GLY A 98 -11.85 14.03 6.13
CA GLY A 98 -11.72 13.46 4.77
C GLY A 98 -10.60 12.41 4.63
N PHE A 99 -9.70 12.34 5.60
CA PHE A 99 -8.69 11.28 5.69
C PHE A 99 -9.24 10.13 6.54
N ASP A 100 -10.11 9.32 5.92
CA ASP A 100 -10.68 8.10 6.51
C ASP A 100 -9.82 6.89 6.11
N CYS A 101 -8.56 6.94 6.52
CA CYS A 101 -7.64 5.85 6.28
C CYS A 101 -7.42 5.11 7.58
N ASN A 102 -7.62 3.81 7.58
CA ASN A 102 -7.33 2.96 8.73
C ASN A 102 -6.73 1.65 8.22
N LEU A 103 -5.40 1.59 8.25
CA LEU A 103 -4.68 0.43 7.75
C LEU A 103 -4.78 -0.72 8.77
N ALA A 104 -5.29 -1.85 8.31
CA ALA A 104 -5.25 -3.08 9.06
C ALA A 104 -3.91 -3.77 8.82
N ALA A 105 -3.14 -3.95 9.89
CA ALA A 105 -1.89 -4.70 9.81
C ALA A 105 -2.15 -6.17 9.49
N ASP A 106 -1.38 -6.72 8.57
CA ASP A 106 -1.48 -8.12 8.20
C ASP A 106 -0.92 -9.02 9.29
N LYS A 107 -1.64 -10.12 9.57
CA LYS A 107 -1.21 -11.15 10.53
C LYS A 107 -0.14 -12.09 9.95
N ILE A 108 0.02 -12.10 8.63
CA ILE A 108 0.90 -13.04 7.92
C ILE A 108 2.06 -12.25 7.31
N ILE A 109 3.24 -12.39 7.92
CA ILE A 109 4.49 -11.89 7.37
C ILE A 109 5.02 -13.00 6.46
N ILE A 110 4.80 -12.89 5.14
CA ILE A 110 5.62 -13.63 4.18
C ILE A 110 6.69 -12.65 3.74
N PRO A 111 7.88 -12.64 4.37
CA PRO A 111 8.97 -11.81 3.89
C PRO A 111 9.36 -12.35 2.51
N TYR A 112 9.24 -11.51 1.49
CA TYR A 112 9.81 -11.82 0.18
C TYR A 112 11.33 -11.86 0.34
N VAL A 113 11.89 -13.07 0.28
CA VAL A 113 13.32 -13.27 0.01
C VAL A 113 13.47 -13.09 -1.49
N TYR A 114 14.00 -11.92 -1.89
CA TYR A 114 14.45 -11.67 -3.25
C TYR A 114 15.74 -12.45 -3.53
#